data_AF-A0AAU5M831-F1
#
_entry.id   AF-A0AAU5M831-F1
#
_cell.length_a   1.000
_cell.length_b   1.000
_cell.length_c   1.000
_cell.angle_alpha   90.00
_cell.angle_beta   90.00
_cell.angle_gamma   90.00
#
_symmetry.space_group_name_H-M   'P 1'
#
loop_
_entity.id
_entity.type
_entity.pdbx_description
1 polymer ?
#
loop_
_entity_poly.entity_id
_entity_poly.type
_entity_poly.pdbx_seq_one_letter_code
_entity_poly.pdbx_strand_id
1 'polypeptide(L)'
;MTGQVGRQSRKLPPGNRQLTKEQIWRRITKASFAVLSYVTPNGEPRSSGVVYAAAHGRLYVAVAPDSWKALHIPATDQVAVTVPVRRGGLLAQLFPIPPATISFHARAVVHPTGRPDIASVSSELAALVPAERMAECRIVEIFPEGNFLTYGIGTSLLEMRTPDRARSRVPVG
;
A
#
# COMPACT_ATOMS: atom_id res chain seq x y z
N MET A 1 52.75 35.03 -2.26
CA MET A 1 52.42 34.15 -1.12
C MET A 1 51.36 34.89 -0.30
N THR A 2 50.08 34.54 -0.37
CA THR A 2 49.40 33.54 0.48
C THR A 2 48.02 33.31 -0.17
N GLY A 3 47.71 32.14 -0.73
CA GLY A 3 47.11 31.02 0.00
C GLY A 3 45.58 31.04 -0.10
N GLN A 4 45.03 30.49 -1.18
CA GLN A 4 43.60 30.17 -1.32
C GLN A 4 43.19 29.18 -0.20
N VAL A 5 42.18 29.53 0.59
CA VAL A 5 41.45 28.55 1.42
C VAL A 5 40.12 28.30 0.74
N GLY A 6 40.10 27.23 -0.05
CA GLY A 6 38.88 26.70 -0.64
C GLY A 6 37.88 26.34 0.47
N ARG A 7 36.71 26.98 0.45
CA ARG A 7 35.53 26.46 1.13
C ARG A 7 35.17 25.13 0.47
N GLN A 8 35.69 24.04 1.02
CA GLN A 8 35.17 22.73 0.75
C GLN A 8 33.73 22.70 1.26
N SER A 9 32.78 22.78 0.33
CA SER A 9 31.39 22.41 0.56
C SER A 9 31.38 20.99 1.08
N ARG A 10 31.20 20.82 2.40
CA ARG A 10 30.90 19.53 3.02
C ARG A 10 29.64 19.01 2.32
N LYS A 11 29.81 18.06 1.39
CA LYS A 11 28.72 17.20 0.96
C LYS A 11 28.24 16.49 2.21
N LEU A 12 27.04 16.86 2.67
CA LEU A 12 26.32 16.07 3.66
C LEU A 12 26.27 14.63 3.11
N PRO A 13 26.62 13.61 3.92
CA PRO A 13 26.39 12.23 3.51
C PRO A 13 24.91 12.09 3.11
N PRO A 14 24.54 11.23 2.14
CA PRO A 14 23.15 10.91 1.85
C PRO A 14 22.54 10.26 3.11
N GLY A 15 22.10 11.11 4.02
CA GLY A 15 21.47 10.74 5.26
C GLY A 15 20.08 10.25 4.94
N ASN A 16 19.85 8.98 5.28
CA ASN A 16 18.61 8.43 5.81
C ASN A 16 17.45 9.45 5.87
N ARG A 17 16.84 9.77 4.71
CA ARG A 17 15.64 10.59 4.69
C ARG A 17 14.55 9.71 5.27
N GLN A 18 14.27 9.89 6.55
CA GLN A 18 13.24 9.14 7.24
C GLN A 18 11.94 9.22 6.43
N LEU A 19 11.41 8.06 6.06
CA LEU A 19 10.18 8.00 5.28
C LEU A 19 9.04 8.64 6.09
N THR A 20 8.37 9.57 5.45
CA THR A 20 7.22 10.28 6.03
C THR A 20 5.92 9.58 5.66
N LYS A 21 4.89 9.77 6.47
CA LYS A 21 3.53 9.27 6.23
C LYS A 21 2.99 9.71 4.87
N GLU A 22 3.25 10.96 4.49
CA GLU A 22 2.82 11.55 3.22
C GLU A 22 3.49 10.86 2.02
N GLN A 23 4.76 10.48 2.17
CA GLN A 23 5.46 9.70 1.15
C GLN A 23 4.89 8.28 1.02
N ILE A 24 4.50 7.64 2.12
CA ILE A 24 3.85 6.33 2.10
C ILE A 24 2.50 6.41 1.39
N TRP A 25 1.64 7.34 1.81
CA TRP A 25 0.32 7.54 1.18
C TRP A 25 0.44 7.85 -0.31
N ARG A 26 1.41 8.67 -0.73
CA ARG A 26 1.66 8.93 -2.15
C ARG A 26 1.99 7.67 -2.94
N ARG A 27 2.67 6.69 -2.33
CA ARG A 27 2.98 5.39 -2.97
C ARG A 27 1.75 4.50 -3.01
N ILE A 28 0.97 4.46 -1.92
CA ILE A 28 -0.28 3.71 -1.84
C ILE A 28 -1.28 4.24 -2.87
N THR A 29 -1.51 5.54 -2.97
CA THR A 29 -2.47 6.14 -3.93
C THR A 29 -2.07 5.91 -5.40
N LYS A 30 -0.78 5.78 -5.70
CA LYS A 30 -0.30 5.52 -7.07
C LYS A 30 -0.37 4.04 -7.49
N ALA A 31 -0.55 3.13 -6.53
CA ALA A 31 -0.71 1.71 -6.80
C ALA A 31 -2.20 1.37 -6.86
N SER A 32 -2.53 0.31 -7.61
CA SER A 32 -3.90 -0.15 -7.80
C SER A 32 -4.11 -1.60 -7.39
N PHE A 33 -3.07 -2.26 -6.85
CA PHE A 33 -3.10 -3.67 -6.47
C PHE A 33 -2.50 -3.85 -5.08
N ALA A 34 -3.14 -4.68 -4.26
CA ALA A 34 -2.65 -5.14 -2.98
C ALA A 34 -2.95 -6.61 -2.76
N VAL A 35 -2.25 -7.22 -1.81
CA VAL A 35 -2.62 -8.50 -1.22
C VAL A 35 -3.34 -8.21 0.09
N LEU A 36 -4.57 -8.71 0.21
CA LEU A 36 -5.39 -8.63 1.40
C LEU A 36 -5.41 -9.99 2.09
N SER A 37 -4.91 -10.03 3.32
CA SER A 37 -4.87 -11.22 4.17
C SER A 37 -5.88 -11.09 5.30
N TYR A 38 -6.60 -12.17 5.59
CA TYR A 38 -7.65 -12.23 6.59
C TYR A 38 -7.72 -13.64 7.17
N VAL A 39 -8.41 -13.79 8.31
CA VAL A 39 -8.61 -15.09 8.97
C VAL A 39 -10.05 -15.54 8.72
N THR A 40 -10.25 -16.81 8.36
CA THR A 40 -11.58 -17.39 8.19
C THR A 40 -12.29 -17.54 9.53
N PRO A 41 -13.62 -17.73 9.57
CA PRO A 41 -14.35 -18.02 10.82
C PRO A 41 -13.79 -19.24 11.59
N ASN A 42 -13.14 -20.17 10.90
CA ASN A 42 -12.51 -21.36 11.49
C ASN A 42 -11.08 -21.10 12.01
N GLY A 43 -10.59 -19.86 11.96
CA GLY A 43 -9.24 -19.50 12.41
C GLY A 43 -8.14 -19.74 11.37
N GLU A 44 -8.48 -20.08 10.13
CA GLU A 44 -7.47 -20.39 9.09
C GLU A 44 -7.04 -19.11 8.36
N PRO A 45 -5.74 -18.91 8.08
CA PRO A 45 -5.28 -17.75 7.33
C PRO A 45 -5.63 -17.88 5.84
N ARG A 46 -6.02 -16.76 5.23
CA ARG A 46 -6.25 -16.66 3.78
C ARG A 46 -5.68 -15.36 3.24
N SER A 47 -5.31 -15.37 1.97
CA SER A 47 -4.84 -14.18 1.25
C SER A 47 -5.51 -14.10 -0.12
N SER A 48 -5.73 -12.89 -0.61
CA SER A 48 -6.32 -12.63 -1.92
C SER A 48 -5.71 -11.39 -2.55
N GLY A 49 -5.39 -11.47 -3.84
CA GLY A 49 -5.10 -10.27 -4.63
C GLY A 49 -6.35 -9.42 -4.76
N VAL A 50 -6.22 -8.11 -4.57
CA VAL A 50 -7.32 -7.14 -4.68
C VAL A 50 -6.86 -5.92 -5.46
N VAL A 51 -7.78 -5.41 -6.29
CA VAL A 51 -7.64 -4.09 -6.90
C VAL A 51 -8.28 -3.08 -5.95
N TYR A 52 -7.62 -1.94 -5.73
CA TYR A 52 -8.10 -0.93 -4.78
C TYR A 52 -7.90 0.49 -5.32
N ALA A 53 -8.64 1.44 -4.73
CA ALA A 53 -8.25 2.84 -4.73
C ALA A 53 -8.08 3.35 -3.30
N ALA A 54 -7.28 4.40 -3.14
CA ALA A 54 -7.02 5.00 -1.84
C ALA A 54 -7.46 6.46 -1.82
N ALA A 55 -8.35 6.78 -0.88
CA ALA A 55 -8.86 8.12 -0.65
C ALA A 55 -9.03 8.36 0.85
N HIS A 56 -8.85 9.61 1.30
CA HIS A 56 -9.08 10.02 2.69
C HIS A 56 -8.35 9.18 3.76
N GLY A 57 -7.15 8.67 3.44
CA GLY A 57 -6.37 7.84 4.36
C GLY A 57 -6.94 6.43 4.55
N ARG A 58 -7.75 5.95 3.61
CA ARG A 58 -8.36 4.62 3.60
C ARG A 58 -8.16 3.94 2.25
N LEU A 59 -8.31 2.63 2.22
CA LEU A 59 -8.34 1.85 0.99
C LEU A 59 -9.76 1.32 0.78
N TYR A 60 -10.19 1.29 -0.48
CA TYR A 60 -11.51 0.80 -0.87
C TYR A 60 -11.33 -0.28 -1.93
N VAL A 61 -11.98 -1.42 -1.70
CA VAL A 61 -11.91 -2.60 -2.58
C VAL A 61 -13.32 -3.01 -2.94
N ALA A 62 -13.62 -3.05 -4.24
CA ALA A 62 -14.85 -3.67 -4.73
C ALA A 62 -14.68 -5.19 -4.81
N VAL A 63 -15.63 -5.93 -4.25
CA VAL A 63 -15.62 -7.39 -4.21
C VAL A 63 -16.99 -7.94 -4.59
N ALA A 64 -17.01 -9.13 -5.21
CA ALA A 64 -18.26 -9.84 -5.44
C ALA A 64 -18.93 -10.17 -4.09
N PRO A 65 -20.27 -10.05 -3.95
CA PRO A 65 -20.98 -10.27 -2.69
C PRO A 65 -20.78 -11.66 -2.08
N ASP A 66 -20.61 -12.66 -2.93
CA ASP A 66 -20.41 -14.07 -2.62
C ASP A 66 -18.92 -14.45 -2.46
N SER A 67 -18.01 -13.50 -2.64
CA SER A 67 -16.58 -13.79 -2.52
C SER A 67 -16.20 -14.11 -1.07
N TRP A 68 -15.29 -15.08 -0.90
CA TRP A 68 -14.82 -15.50 0.43
C TRP A 68 -14.37 -14.33 1.32
N LYS A 69 -13.74 -13.30 0.76
CA LYS A 69 -13.32 -12.13 1.52
C LYS A 69 -14.50 -11.27 1.99
N ALA A 70 -15.55 -11.12 1.18
CA ALA A 70 -16.76 -10.41 1.58
C ALA A 70 -17.53 -11.14 2.69
N LEU A 71 -17.46 -12.48 2.69
CA LEU A 71 -18.14 -13.33 3.66
C LEU A 71 -17.34 -13.51 4.96
N HIS A 72 -16.01 -13.58 4.89
CA HIS A 72 -15.18 -13.92 6.06
C HIS A 72 -14.64 -12.73 6.83
N ILE A 73 -14.33 -11.60 6.16
CA ILE A 73 -13.80 -10.41 6.85
C ILE A 73 -14.70 -9.94 8.00
N PRO A 74 -16.04 -9.90 7.87
CA PRO A 74 -16.92 -9.47 8.95
C PRO A 74 -16.85 -10.30 10.24
N ALA A 75 -16.20 -11.48 10.22
CA ALA A 75 -16.08 -12.32 11.41
C ALA A 75 -15.09 -11.75 12.44
N THR A 76 -14.06 -11.04 11.99
CA THR A 76 -13.02 -10.47 12.88
C THR A 76 -12.79 -8.98 12.66
N ASP A 77 -13.20 -8.44 11.51
CA ASP A 77 -12.87 -7.11 11.02
C ASP A 77 -11.36 -6.83 10.92
N GLN A 78 -10.50 -7.84 11.13
CA GLN A 78 -9.05 -7.69 11.16
C GLN A 78 -8.43 -8.22 9.87
N VAL A 79 -7.62 -7.37 9.24
CA VAL A 79 -6.91 -7.73 8.02
C VAL A 79 -5.46 -7.26 8.06
N ALA A 80 -4.63 -7.87 7.23
CA ALA A 80 -3.31 -7.35 6.89
C ALA A 80 -3.27 -7.05 5.40
N VAL A 81 -2.61 -5.94 5.05
CA VAL A 81 -2.49 -5.50 3.65
C VAL A 81 -1.02 -5.45 3.28
N THR A 82 -0.70 -5.89 2.07
CA THR A 82 0.61 -5.69 1.45
C THR A 82 0.45 -5.06 0.06
N VAL A 83 0.98 -3.86 -0.10
CA VAL A 83 1.00 -3.12 -1.37
C VAL A 83 2.37 -3.28 -2.02
N PRO A 84 2.49 -4.01 -3.14
CA PRO A 84 3.71 -4.00 -3.95
C PRO A 84 3.86 -2.66 -4.67
N VAL A 85 5.00 -2.03 -4.49
CA VAL A 85 5.39 -0.76 -5.12
C VAL A 85 6.42 -1.05 -6.21
N ARG A 86 6.01 -0.88 -7.47
CA ARG A 86 6.91 -1.06 -8.62
C ARG A 86 8.14 -0.17 -8.50
N ARG A 87 9.29 -0.71 -8.87
CA ARG A 87 10.59 -0.03 -8.89
C ARG A 87 11.37 -0.42 -10.14
N GLY A 88 12.39 0.36 -10.50
CA GLY A 88 13.27 0.09 -11.64
C GLY A 88 12.92 0.80 -12.95
N GLY A 89 11.74 1.43 -13.06
CA GLY A 89 11.37 2.15 -14.28
C GLY A 89 11.46 1.26 -15.53
N LEU A 90 12.07 1.77 -16.60
CA LEU A 90 12.30 0.99 -17.83
C LEU A 90 13.22 -0.22 -17.61
N LEU A 91 14.13 -0.19 -16.63
CA LEU A 91 15.01 -1.33 -16.35
C LEU A 91 14.24 -2.56 -15.87
N ALA A 92 13.08 -2.38 -15.25
CA ALA A 92 12.22 -3.48 -14.83
C ALA A 92 11.59 -4.25 -16.02
N GLN A 93 11.70 -3.71 -17.25
CA GLN A 93 11.29 -4.41 -18.47
C GLN A 93 12.36 -5.37 -18.98
N LEU A 94 13.63 -5.14 -18.60
CA LEU A 94 14.78 -5.93 -19.04
C LEU A 94 15.28 -6.90 -17.98
N PHE A 95 15.08 -6.57 -16.70
CA PHE A 95 15.55 -7.36 -15.57
C PHE A 95 14.43 -7.59 -14.56
N PRO A 96 14.36 -8.78 -13.93
CA PRO A 96 13.38 -9.07 -12.88
C PRO A 96 13.74 -8.31 -11.60
N ILE A 97 13.31 -7.04 -11.52
CA ILE A 97 13.53 -6.21 -10.34
C ILE A 97 12.36 -6.45 -9.36
N PRO A 98 12.60 -7.02 -8.17
CA PRO A 98 11.54 -7.28 -7.21
C PRO A 98 10.90 -5.95 -6.77
N PRO A 99 9.58 -5.90 -6.53
CA PRO A 99 8.93 -4.70 -6.04
C PRO A 99 9.42 -4.34 -4.63
N ALA A 100 9.38 -3.05 -4.29
CA ALA A 100 9.39 -2.64 -2.88
C ALA A 100 8.01 -2.95 -2.28
N THR A 101 7.90 -3.03 -0.95
CA THR A 101 6.61 -3.35 -0.31
C THR A 101 6.27 -2.36 0.80
N ILE A 102 4.97 -2.14 0.97
CA ILE A 102 4.38 -1.48 2.12
C ILE A 102 3.39 -2.47 2.72
N SER A 103 3.53 -2.83 3.99
CA SER A 103 2.63 -3.73 4.69
C SER A 103 2.13 -3.10 5.99
N PHE A 104 0.88 -3.37 6.35
CA PHE A 104 0.27 -2.83 7.56
C PHE A 104 -0.89 -3.72 8.02
N HIS A 105 -1.16 -3.69 9.33
CA HIS A 105 -2.42 -4.18 9.88
C HIS A 105 -3.50 -3.13 9.67
N ALA A 106 -4.74 -3.58 9.55
CA ALA A 106 -5.88 -2.70 9.36
C ALA A 106 -7.15 -3.35 9.92
N ARG A 107 -8.11 -2.48 10.24
CA ARG A 107 -9.50 -2.87 10.39
C ARG A 107 -10.20 -2.78 9.03
N ALA A 108 -11.15 -3.65 8.76
CA ALA A 108 -11.93 -3.61 7.53
C ALA A 108 -13.43 -3.69 7.83
N VAL A 109 -14.22 -2.90 7.11
CA VAL A 109 -15.69 -2.93 7.15
C VAL A 109 -16.19 -3.33 5.76
N VAL A 110 -17.03 -4.37 5.70
CA VAL A 110 -17.68 -4.78 4.45
C VAL A 110 -19.05 -4.12 4.37
N HIS A 111 -19.19 -3.16 3.47
CA HIS A 111 -20.43 -2.45 3.23
C HIS A 111 -21.41 -3.28 2.38
N PRO A 112 -22.72 -3.10 2.58
CA PRO A 112 -23.73 -3.71 1.74
C PRO A 112 -23.63 -3.20 0.29
N THR A 113 -24.15 -3.98 -0.64
CA THR A 113 -24.17 -3.65 -2.07
C THR A 113 -24.80 -2.27 -2.30
N GLY A 114 -24.18 -1.48 -3.19
CA GLY A 114 -24.62 -0.11 -3.49
C GLY A 114 -24.25 0.93 -2.42
N ARG A 115 -23.46 0.58 -1.40
CA ARG A 115 -22.94 1.52 -0.39
C ARG A 115 -21.45 1.26 -0.07
N PRO A 116 -20.67 2.28 0.30
CA PRO A 116 -20.95 3.70 0.06
C PRO A 116 -21.04 3.99 -1.45
N ASP A 117 -21.58 5.15 -1.83
CA ASP A 117 -21.48 5.60 -3.22
C ASP A 117 -20.01 5.88 -3.53
N ILE A 118 -19.33 4.91 -4.15
CA ILE A 118 -17.91 5.01 -4.46
C ILE A 118 -17.61 6.19 -5.37
N ALA A 119 -18.51 6.55 -6.28
CA ALA A 119 -18.26 7.68 -7.18
C ALA A 119 -18.08 8.98 -6.39
N SER A 120 -18.77 9.10 -5.24
CA SER A 120 -18.61 10.22 -4.31
C SER A 120 -17.35 10.12 -3.43
N VAL A 121 -16.76 8.94 -3.29
CA VAL A 121 -15.61 8.65 -2.41
C VAL A 121 -14.27 8.64 -3.16
N SER A 122 -14.23 8.05 -4.36
CA SER A 122 -13.03 7.98 -5.21
C SER A 122 -13.42 7.74 -6.67
N SER A 123 -13.07 8.70 -7.53
CA SER A 123 -13.20 8.55 -8.98
C SER A 123 -12.28 7.46 -9.54
N GLU A 124 -11.13 7.19 -8.90
CA GLU A 124 -10.25 6.09 -9.32
C GLU A 124 -10.90 4.73 -9.11
N LEU A 125 -11.57 4.50 -7.97
CA LEU A 125 -12.26 3.22 -7.76
C LEU A 125 -13.44 3.06 -8.71
N ALA A 126 -14.19 4.13 -8.96
CA ALA A 126 -15.26 4.13 -9.96
C ALA A 126 -14.75 3.76 -11.37
N ALA A 127 -13.51 4.13 -11.71
CA ALA A 127 -12.88 3.76 -12.97
C ALA A 127 -12.34 2.30 -13.00
N LEU A 128 -12.13 1.65 -11.84
CA LEU A 128 -11.57 0.29 -11.76
C LEU A 128 -12.63 -0.81 -11.92
N VAL A 129 -13.90 -0.50 -11.73
CA VAL A 129 -15.01 -1.45 -11.88
C VAL A 129 -16.01 -0.88 -12.88
N PRO A 130 -16.44 -1.65 -13.90
CA PRO A 130 -17.52 -1.22 -14.79
C PRO A 130 -18.75 -0.78 -14.00
N ALA A 131 -19.38 0.33 -14.41
CA ALA A 131 -20.48 0.95 -13.67
C ALA A 131 -21.63 -0.05 -13.40
N GLU A 132 -21.90 -0.95 -14.36
CA GLU A 132 -22.92 -1.98 -14.28
C GLU A 132 -22.62 -3.00 -13.19
N ARG A 133 -21.33 -3.31 -12.95
CA ARG A 133 -20.90 -4.25 -11.92
C ARG A 133 -20.73 -3.61 -10.55
N MET A 134 -20.50 -2.29 -10.51
CA MET A 134 -20.33 -1.58 -9.25
C MET A 134 -21.60 -1.64 -8.39
N ALA A 135 -22.77 -1.55 -9.03
CA ALA A 135 -24.07 -1.64 -8.37
C ALA A 135 -24.33 -3.02 -7.73
N GLU A 136 -23.60 -4.06 -8.13
CA GLU A 136 -23.74 -5.43 -7.62
C GLU A 136 -22.64 -5.78 -6.61
N CYS A 137 -21.54 -5.01 -6.56
CA CYS A 137 -20.40 -5.27 -5.69
C CYS A 137 -20.67 -4.85 -4.23
N ARG A 138 -20.02 -5.54 -3.30
CA ARG A 138 -19.81 -5.06 -1.93
C ARG A 138 -18.50 -4.32 -1.82
N ILE A 139 -18.43 -3.34 -0.95
CA ILE A 139 -17.25 -2.50 -0.80
C ILE A 139 -16.57 -2.80 0.53
N VAL A 140 -15.32 -3.24 0.46
CA VAL A 140 -14.48 -3.38 1.65
C VAL A 140 -13.73 -2.08 1.86
N GLU A 141 -14.06 -1.38 2.93
CA GLU A 141 -13.34 -0.19 3.38
C GLU A 141 -12.30 -0.59 4.42
N ILE A 142 -11.06 -0.18 4.22
CA ILE A 142 -9.91 -0.62 5.01
C ILE A 142 -9.26 0.59 5.69
N PHE A 143 -9.09 0.48 6.99
CA PHE A 143 -8.59 1.50 7.91
C PHE A 143 -7.22 1.05 8.43
N PRO A 144 -6.10 1.56 7.90
CA PRO A 144 -4.77 1.19 8.38
C PRO A 144 -4.62 1.48 9.88
N GLU A 145 -3.90 0.63 10.59
CA GLU A 145 -3.68 0.74 12.04
C GLU A 145 -2.20 0.57 12.41
N GLY A 146 -1.79 1.22 13.50
CA GLY A 146 -0.44 1.12 14.03
C GLY A 146 0.60 1.75 13.10
N ASN A 147 1.27 0.94 12.29
CA ASN A 147 2.41 1.37 11.48
C ASN A 147 2.40 0.75 10.09
N PHE A 148 2.85 1.54 9.11
CA PHE A 148 3.32 1.06 7.84
C PHE A 148 4.73 0.49 8.00
N LEU A 149 4.89 -0.79 7.69
CA LEU A 149 6.17 -1.45 7.52
C LEU A 149 6.57 -1.38 6.06
N THR A 150 7.78 -0.90 5.77
CA THR A 150 8.26 -0.80 4.39
C THR A 150 9.51 -1.62 4.17
N TYR A 151 9.62 -2.22 2.99
CA TYR A 151 10.84 -2.86 2.53
C TYR A 151 11.26 -2.32 1.15
N GLY A 152 12.44 -1.71 1.08
CA GLY A 152 13.03 -1.20 -0.16
C GLY A 152 12.44 0.11 -0.67
N ILE A 153 11.55 0.77 0.08
CA ILE A 153 11.01 2.09 -0.28
C ILE A 153 12.08 3.15 -0.03
N GLY A 154 12.44 3.92 -1.07
CA GLY A 154 13.48 4.94 -0.97
C GLY A 154 14.92 4.41 -0.92
N THR A 155 15.11 3.09 -0.86
CA THR A 155 16.42 2.42 -0.82
C THR A 155 16.82 1.94 -2.22
N SER A 156 18.07 2.16 -2.63
CA SER A 156 18.61 1.64 -3.91
C SER A 156 18.77 0.11 -3.87
N LEU A 157 18.88 -0.55 -5.03
CA LEU A 157 19.08 -2.01 -5.09
C LEU A 157 20.42 -2.42 -4.45
N LEU A 158 21.45 -1.59 -4.58
CA LEU A 158 22.75 -1.87 -3.98
C LEU A 158 22.67 -1.84 -2.45
N GLU A 159 21.97 -0.87 -1.89
CA GLU A 159 21.76 -0.75 -0.44
C GLU A 159 20.88 -1.88 0.12
N MET A 160 19.98 -2.45 -0.68
CA MET A 160 19.16 -3.61 -0.27
C MET A 160 19.98 -4.88 0.01
N ARG A 161 21.27 -4.94 -0.39
CA ARG A 161 22.18 -6.00 0.04
C ARG A 161 22.44 -5.97 1.54
N THR A 162 22.10 -4.86 2.22
CA THR A 162 22.08 -4.72 3.67
C THR A 162 20.62 -4.58 4.12
N PRO A 163 19.94 -5.67 4.52
CA PRO A 163 18.49 -5.67 4.77
C PRO A 163 18.02 -4.61 5.78
N ASP A 164 18.83 -4.28 6.78
CA ASP A 164 18.51 -3.24 7.78
C ASP A 164 18.32 -1.85 7.15
N ARG A 165 19.00 -1.55 6.05
CA ARG A 165 18.87 -0.29 5.32
C ARG A 165 17.62 -0.24 4.41
N ALA A 166 17.02 -1.40 4.15
CA ALA A 166 15.80 -1.52 3.35
C ALA A 166 14.53 -1.44 4.19
N ARG A 167 14.63 -1.63 5.51
CA ARG A 167 13.49 -1.67 6.43
C ARG A 167 13.20 -0.29 7.00
N SER A 168 11.93 0.07 7.09
CA SER A 168 11.47 1.24 7.85
C SER A 168 10.09 0.99 8.45
N ARG A 169 9.78 1.74 9.51
CA ARG A 169 8.50 1.75 10.21
C ARG A 169 8.01 3.18 10.30
N VAL A 170 6.81 3.45 9.79
CA VAL A 170 6.20 4.77 9.75
C VAL A 170 4.83 4.70 10.43
N PRO A 171 4.55 5.54 11.45
CA PRO A 171 3.23 5.57 12.08
C PRO A 171 2.10 5.87 11.09
N VAL A 172 0.94 5.25 11.30
CA VAL A 172 -0.27 5.57 10.53
C VAL A 172 -0.90 6.89 11.02
N GLY A 173 -0.88 7.14 12.33
CA GLY A 173 -1.37 8.35 13.01
C GLY A 173 -0.36 9.46 12.98
#